data_AF-A0A428NNW1-F1
#
_entry.id   AF-A0A428NNW1-F1
#
_cell.length_a   1.000
_cell.length_b   1.000
_cell.length_c   1.000
_cell.angle_alpha   90.00
_cell.angle_beta   90.00
_cell.angle_gamma   90.00
#
_symmetry.space_group_name_H-M   'P 1'
#
loop_
_entity.id
_entity.type
_entity.pdbx_description
1 polymer ?
#
loop_
_entity_poly.entity_id
_entity_poly.type
_entity_poly.pdbx_seq_one_letter_code
_entity_poly.pdbx_strand_id
1 'polypeptide(L)'
;MHDQASLQLYMPPLPAVLASRFDLWPYIGLFVFGSLLALLFFKTKHCNSPTSAQCQKPVTAHGHLPFLGHALSMIVYPETFLRQLLPTLRHAPIQVLLPGSRFYLASPGSQVAWLLRGGREVVPTPSLISALRNFFGLHDADLGVFTHSNISLAETRLGFSTSHPDPSRRIMEHQRRDFVLYLQGPGLNTILNRFIRNLKQEMLQRTAINDDWTVIPDLYTFVVTTVFRSEVEALYGKHIFTTCPSLNEDFWNFYHAFPIISLGLPRWLSMSSYRARDRILKSLRQWRVSCQRTRRLDDPILQSAEYDPVWGSKYVRTMLGRFLDLGFSEDGVDTVMLGFLFVTFANTIPAVAWMIFHLLLDDDIVERVRAELSKTSLDGSGFISMDDLEYQPLLNSIYRETLRLHIASSVGRKPTVKMCAPGGWEFGANIPILFPSWLSGLDNSFWNTGGCLPGGGSQYPVDTFWPERFLQYPNEPLSGPTRKGHPSHQMPAGRVPPRSASDDRGAKLVTKGIQGHWFPFGGGASRCPGEALAKQTILTSVVFVLHNFDVQLCAPDEARKIGSHHRVLPFGSHAFDRPVPIRIRRRLLL
;
A
#
# COMPACT_ATOMS: atom_id res chain seq x y z
N MET A 1 7.86 -10.98 -41.61
CA MET A 1 8.92 -10.09 -41.10
C MET A 1 8.25 -9.11 -40.14
N HIS A 2 8.23 -9.42 -38.85
CA HIS A 2 7.86 -8.47 -37.81
C HIS A 2 9.13 -8.22 -37.01
N ASP A 3 9.67 -7.01 -37.10
CA ASP A 3 10.78 -6.57 -36.28
C ASP A 3 10.42 -6.70 -34.80
N GLN A 4 11.26 -7.42 -34.05
CA GLN A 4 11.21 -7.41 -32.60
C GLN A 4 11.58 -6.00 -32.14
N ALA A 5 10.57 -5.15 -31.90
CA ALA A 5 10.77 -3.79 -31.43
C ALA A 5 11.40 -3.79 -30.03
N SER A 6 12.71 -3.57 -29.96
CA SER A 6 13.45 -3.31 -28.72
C SER A 6 13.21 -1.87 -28.26
N LEU A 7 12.76 -1.68 -27.02
CA LEU A 7 12.61 -0.34 -26.44
C LEU A 7 13.95 0.12 -25.84
N GLN A 8 14.55 1.20 -26.37
CA GLN A 8 15.68 1.88 -25.73
C GLN A 8 15.15 2.85 -24.66
N LEU A 9 15.52 2.62 -23.40
CA LEU A 9 15.18 3.53 -22.29
C LEU A 9 16.29 4.57 -22.08
N TYR A 10 15.89 5.85 -22.02
CA TYR A 10 16.77 6.97 -21.73
C TYR A 10 17.08 7.03 -20.23
N MET A 11 18.36 6.90 -19.89
CA MET A 11 18.84 7.15 -18.53
C MET A 11 18.85 8.68 -18.31
N PRO A 12 18.15 9.24 -17.31
CA PRO A 12 18.29 10.65 -17.02
C PRO A 12 19.76 10.96 -16.69
N PRO A 13 20.30 12.14 -17.10
CA PRO A 13 21.66 12.52 -16.76
C PRO A 13 21.83 12.47 -15.24
N LEU A 14 22.91 11.83 -14.77
CA LEU A 14 23.26 11.73 -13.35
C LEU A 14 23.29 13.14 -12.75
N PRO A 15 22.30 13.55 -11.94
CA PRO A 15 22.30 14.89 -11.37
C PRO A 15 23.41 14.97 -10.32
N ALA A 16 23.85 16.20 -9.99
CA ALA A 16 24.75 16.50 -8.88
C ALA A 16 24.29 15.94 -7.50
N VAL A 17 23.07 15.38 -7.42
CA VAL A 17 22.51 14.60 -6.30
C VAL A 17 23.33 13.33 -5.97
N LEU A 18 24.19 12.85 -6.89
CA LEU A 18 25.19 11.82 -6.56
C LEU A 18 26.17 12.25 -5.46
N ALA A 19 26.38 13.56 -5.26
CA ALA A 19 27.28 14.08 -4.24
C ALA A 19 26.64 14.17 -2.84
N SER A 20 25.31 14.03 -2.71
CA SER A 20 24.64 14.08 -1.38
C SER A 20 24.17 12.73 -0.86
N ARG A 21 24.23 11.66 -1.68
CA ARG A 21 23.99 10.27 -1.25
C ARG A 21 25.31 9.48 -1.21
N PHE A 22 26.18 9.86 -0.28
CA PHE A 22 27.50 9.25 -0.07
C PHE A 22 27.46 7.74 0.27
N ASP A 23 26.30 7.19 0.65
CA ASP A 23 26.18 5.78 1.04
C ASP A 23 26.08 4.79 -0.14
N LEU A 24 25.82 5.20 -1.39
CA LEU A 24 25.55 4.24 -2.49
C LEU A 24 26.77 3.88 -3.36
N TRP A 25 27.87 4.62 -3.28
CA TRP A 25 29.05 4.44 -4.14
C TRP A 25 29.78 3.09 -3.98
N PRO A 26 29.95 2.53 -2.76
CA PRO A 26 30.52 1.18 -2.60
C PRO A 26 29.64 0.11 -3.25
N TYR A 27 28.33 0.33 -3.28
CA TYR A 27 27.33 -0.61 -3.81
C TYR A 27 27.30 -0.60 -5.34
N ILE A 28 27.47 0.58 -5.94
CA ILE A 28 27.67 0.73 -7.39
C ILE A 28 28.98 0.03 -7.80
N GLY A 29 30.07 0.24 -7.06
CA GLY A 29 31.37 -0.39 -7.34
C GLY A 29 31.34 -1.92 -7.28
N LEU A 30 30.76 -2.51 -6.22
CA LEU A 30 30.65 -3.95 -6.06
C LEU A 30 29.68 -4.60 -7.06
N PHE A 31 28.57 -3.91 -7.39
CA PHE A 31 27.60 -4.41 -8.36
C PHE A 31 28.14 -4.36 -9.80
N VAL A 32 28.89 -3.31 -10.15
CA VAL A 32 29.60 -3.22 -11.43
C VAL A 32 30.68 -4.32 -11.53
N PHE A 33 31.45 -4.56 -10.46
CA PHE A 33 32.49 -5.59 -10.45
C PHE A 33 31.91 -7.02 -10.55
N GLY A 34 30.84 -7.32 -9.80
CA GLY A 34 30.16 -8.63 -9.85
C GLY A 34 29.45 -8.89 -11.18
N SER A 35 28.94 -7.84 -11.84
CA SER A 35 28.24 -7.96 -13.13
C SER A 35 29.19 -8.08 -14.32
N LEU A 36 30.38 -7.47 -14.26
CA LEU A 36 31.47 -7.71 -15.23
C LEU A 36 31.94 -9.17 -15.19
N LEU A 37 32.00 -9.76 -13.99
CA LEU A 37 32.26 -11.19 -13.80
C LEU A 37 31.13 -12.08 -14.36
N ALA A 38 29.86 -11.70 -14.16
CA ALA A 38 28.73 -12.45 -14.72
C ALA A 38 28.66 -12.40 -16.26
N LEU A 39 29.04 -11.27 -16.88
CA LEU A 39 29.11 -11.14 -18.35
C LEU A 39 30.18 -12.04 -18.99
N LEU A 40 31.22 -12.42 -18.25
CA LEU A 40 32.28 -13.33 -18.73
C LEU A 40 31.84 -14.81 -18.75
N PHE A 41 30.75 -15.19 -18.08
CA PHE A 41 30.35 -16.59 -17.91
C PHE A 41 29.06 -17.03 -18.64
N PHE A 42 28.30 -16.14 -19.28
CA PHE A 42 27.04 -16.51 -19.95
C PHE A 42 27.12 -16.52 -21.48
N LYS A 43 27.49 -17.68 -22.03
CA LYS A 43 27.03 -18.15 -23.35
C LYS A 43 26.06 -19.31 -23.13
N THR A 44 24.75 -19.07 -23.23
CA THR A 44 23.77 -20.17 -23.27
C THR A 44 22.91 -20.08 -24.53
N LYS A 45 23.08 -21.10 -25.38
CA LYS A 45 22.25 -21.42 -26.57
C LYS A 45 20.79 -21.56 -26.17
N HIS A 46 19.89 -20.92 -26.90
CA HIS A 46 18.45 -21.21 -26.86
C HIS A 46 18.12 -22.29 -27.89
N CYS A 47 17.57 -23.43 -27.44
CA CYS A 47 16.89 -24.38 -28.32
C CYS A 47 15.44 -23.93 -28.52
N ASN A 48 15.05 -23.75 -29.79
CA ASN A 48 13.65 -23.58 -30.18
C ASN A 48 13.05 -24.96 -30.50
N SER A 49 11.85 -25.23 -30.00
CA SER A 49 10.98 -26.31 -30.49
C SER A 49 9.66 -25.69 -30.99
N PRO A 50 9.14 -26.08 -32.17
CA PRO A 50 7.78 -25.71 -32.64
C PRO A 50 6.75 -26.64 -31.95
N THR A 51 5.45 -26.37 -31.76
CA THR A 51 4.43 -25.52 -32.42
C THR A 51 3.14 -25.59 -31.58
N SER A 52 2.36 -24.51 -31.48
CA SER A 52 0.89 -24.41 -31.64
C SER A 52 0.44 -22.98 -31.25
N ALA A 53 -0.53 -22.41 -31.99
CA ALA A 53 -1.07 -21.04 -31.91
C ALA A 53 -0.25 -20.06 -31.02
N GLN A 54 0.85 -19.53 -31.56
CA GLN A 54 1.92 -18.94 -30.76
C GLN A 54 1.51 -17.63 -30.11
N CYS A 55 1.32 -17.66 -28.79
CA CYS A 55 1.28 -16.44 -27.98
C CYS A 55 2.61 -15.69 -28.14
N GLN A 56 2.52 -14.37 -28.31
CA GLN A 56 3.65 -13.48 -28.52
C GLN A 56 4.46 -13.33 -27.22
N LYS A 57 5.79 -13.24 -27.35
CA LYS A 57 6.65 -12.98 -26.18
C LYS A 57 6.54 -11.52 -25.75
N PRO A 58 6.55 -11.21 -24.43
CA PRO A 58 6.55 -9.85 -23.92
C PRO A 58 7.70 -9.01 -24.49
N VAL A 59 7.47 -7.70 -24.64
CA VAL A 59 8.48 -6.75 -25.13
C VAL A 59 9.63 -6.70 -24.13
N THR A 60 10.87 -6.90 -24.57
CA THR A 60 12.02 -6.81 -23.68
C THR A 60 12.44 -5.35 -23.53
N ALA A 61 12.48 -4.84 -22.30
CA ALA A 61 13.09 -3.54 -22.03
C ALA A 61 14.61 -3.65 -22.26
N HIS A 62 15.23 -2.71 -22.97
CA HIS A 62 16.69 -2.62 -23.12
C HIS A 62 17.19 -1.30 -22.54
N GLY A 63 18.23 -1.36 -21.71
CA GLY A 63 18.95 -0.19 -21.20
C GLY A 63 20.24 0.03 -22.00
N HIS A 64 20.85 1.22 -21.88
CA HIS A 64 22.15 1.51 -22.50
C HIS A 64 23.25 0.52 -22.12
N LEU A 65 23.20 0.01 -20.88
CA LEU A 65 23.97 -1.15 -20.43
C LEU A 65 23.01 -2.34 -20.29
N PRO A 66 23.17 -3.42 -21.07
CA PRO A 66 22.33 -4.61 -20.95
C PRO A 66 22.34 -5.15 -19.50
N PHE A 67 21.17 -5.51 -18.97
CA PHE A 67 20.95 -6.01 -17.59
C PHE A 67 21.24 -5.00 -16.47
N LEU A 68 22.43 -4.41 -16.48
CA LEU A 68 22.93 -3.44 -15.50
C LEU A 68 22.15 -2.12 -15.49
N GLY A 69 21.78 -1.61 -16.67
CA GLY A 69 21.08 -0.33 -16.80
C GLY A 69 19.69 -0.36 -16.15
N HIS A 70 18.98 -1.48 -16.24
CA HIS A 70 17.67 -1.65 -15.60
C HIS A 70 17.78 -1.81 -14.10
N ALA A 71 18.75 -2.60 -13.62
CA ALA A 71 18.99 -2.76 -12.18
C ALA A 71 19.31 -1.41 -11.52
N LEU A 72 20.22 -0.62 -12.10
CA LEU A 72 20.56 0.70 -11.60
C LEU A 72 19.38 1.68 -11.68
N SER A 73 18.65 1.70 -12.80
CA SER A 73 17.48 2.57 -12.95
C SER A 73 16.36 2.20 -11.97
N MET A 74 16.14 0.91 -11.72
CA MET A 74 15.14 0.45 -10.74
C MET A 74 15.54 0.74 -9.30
N ILE A 75 16.82 0.69 -8.96
CA ILE A 75 17.31 0.96 -7.60
C ILE A 75 17.34 2.47 -7.32
N VAL A 76 17.78 3.27 -8.29
CA VAL A 76 18.05 4.70 -8.09
C VAL A 76 16.85 5.58 -8.49
N TYR A 77 16.15 5.24 -9.57
CA TYR A 77 15.03 6.03 -10.14
C TYR A 77 13.81 5.15 -10.49
N PRO A 78 13.28 4.40 -9.51
CA PRO A 78 12.21 3.41 -9.72
C PRO A 78 10.97 4.00 -10.41
N GLU A 79 10.57 5.19 -9.97
CA GLU A 79 9.39 5.89 -10.47
C GLU A 79 9.55 6.30 -11.93
N THR A 80 10.64 7.02 -12.21
CA THR A 80 10.96 7.52 -13.55
C THR A 80 11.07 6.35 -14.52
N PHE A 81 11.76 5.28 -14.12
CA PHE A 81 11.89 4.06 -14.89
C PHE A 81 10.52 3.45 -15.25
N LEU A 82 9.63 3.27 -14.26
CA LEU A 82 8.31 2.72 -14.53
C LEU A 82 7.42 3.63 -15.38
N ARG A 83 7.45 4.94 -15.13
CA ARG A 83 6.66 5.91 -15.90
C ARG A 83 7.05 5.90 -17.38
N GLN A 84 8.35 5.79 -17.69
CA GLN A 84 8.84 5.67 -19.06
C GLN A 84 8.33 4.42 -19.78
N LEU A 85 8.07 3.33 -19.02
CA LEU A 85 7.54 2.09 -19.56
C LEU A 85 6.02 2.11 -19.79
N LEU A 86 5.30 3.02 -19.13
CA LEU A 86 3.83 3.06 -19.16
C LEU A 86 3.23 3.15 -20.59
N PRO A 87 3.72 4.00 -21.51
CA PRO A 87 3.19 4.06 -22.87
C PRO A 87 3.24 2.72 -23.59
N THR A 88 4.32 1.96 -23.41
CA THR A 88 4.48 0.61 -23.98
C THR A 88 3.62 -0.42 -23.23
N LEU A 89 3.57 -0.33 -21.90
CA LEU A 89 2.76 -1.22 -21.04
C LEU A 89 1.28 -1.22 -21.44
N ARG A 90 0.74 -0.12 -21.98
CA ARG A 90 -0.65 -0.02 -22.44
C ARG A 90 -1.00 -1.01 -23.55
N HIS A 91 -0.01 -1.42 -24.33
CA HIS A 91 -0.21 -2.23 -25.53
C HIS A 91 0.39 -3.63 -25.39
N ALA A 92 1.48 -3.76 -24.64
CA ALA A 92 2.18 -5.02 -24.46
C ALA A 92 2.75 -5.16 -23.04
N PRO A 93 2.77 -6.38 -22.47
CA PRO A 93 3.52 -6.63 -21.25
C PRO A 93 5.01 -6.52 -21.54
N ILE A 94 5.77 -6.14 -20.52
CA ILE A 94 7.21 -5.90 -20.66
C ILE A 94 7.98 -6.89 -19.82
N GLN A 95 9.00 -7.51 -20.42
CA GLN A 95 10.02 -8.25 -19.69
C GLN A 95 11.14 -7.31 -19.26
N VAL A 96 11.39 -7.26 -17.95
CA VAL A 96 12.54 -6.56 -17.38
C VAL A 96 13.60 -7.59 -17.01
N LEU A 97 14.82 -7.33 -17.47
CA LEU A 97 15.98 -8.18 -17.26
C LEU A 97 16.87 -7.57 -16.18
N LEU A 98 17.22 -8.36 -15.17
CA LEU A 98 18.17 -8.02 -14.11
C LEU A 98 19.35 -9.01 -14.16
N PRO A 99 20.51 -8.71 -13.55
CA PRO A 99 21.58 -9.69 -13.42
C PRO A 99 21.08 -10.97 -12.74
N GLY A 100 21.18 -12.11 -13.45
CA GLY A 100 20.78 -13.42 -12.95
C GLY A 100 19.27 -13.64 -12.76
N SER A 101 18.41 -12.68 -13.11
CA SER A 101 16.96 -12.81 -12.91
C SER A 101 16.14 -12.00 -13.92
N ARG A 102 14.82 -12.24 -13.94
CA ARG A 102 13.87 -11.50 -14.79
C ARG A 102 12.49 -11.48 -14.16
N PHE A 103 11.70 -10.48 -14.52
CA PHE A 103 10.28 -10.43 -14.20
C PHE A 103 9.51 -9.77 -15.35
N TYR A 104 8.19 -9.93 -15.35
CA TYR A 104 7.28 -9.29 -16.27
C TYR A 104 6.53 -8.14 -15.59
N LEU A 105 6.23 -7.09 -16.34
CA LEU A 105 5.25 -6.08 -16.00
C LEU A 105 3.99 -6.36 -16.83
N ALA A 106 2.85 -6.59 -16.18
CA ALA A 106 1.59 -6.84 -16.88
C ALA A 106 0.96 -5.52 -17.35
N SER A 107 0.32 -5.55 -18.52
CA SER A 107 -0.42 -4.40 -19.04
C SER A 107 -1.63 -4.06 -18.16
N PRO A 108 -1.84 -2.78 -17.79
CA PRO A 108 -3.05 -2.36 -17.09
C PRO A 108 -4.33 -2.76 -17.86
N GLY A 109 -5.42 -2.96 -17.13
CA GLY A 109 -6.70 -3.35 -17.73
C GLY A 109 -6.92 -4.86 -17.78
N SER A 110 -7.08 -5.43 -18.98
CA SER A 110 -7.55 -6.81 -19.15
C SER A 110 -6.59 -7.86 -18.57
N GLN A 111 -5.27 -7.69 -18.73
CA GLN A 111 -4.29 -8.64 -18.18
C GLN A 111 -4.25 -8.60 -16.66
N VAL A 112 -4.21 -7.40 -16.05
CA VAL A 112 -4.27 -7.26 -14.59
C VAL A 112 -5.57 -7.81 -14.04
N ALA A 113 -6.72 -7.47 -14.63
CA ALA A 113 -8.02 -8.00 -14.21
C ALA A 113 -8.10 -9.53 -14.36
N TRP A 114 -7.41 -10.10 -15.35
CA TRP A 114 -7.27 -11.54 -15.53
C TRP A 114 -6.35 -12.17 -14.49
N LEU A 115 -5.19 -11.57 -14.17
CA LEU A 115 -4.27 -12.04 -13.13
C LEU A 115 -4.85 -11.95 -11.72
N LEU A 116 -5.66 -10.92 -11.46
CA LEU A 116 -6.37 -10.73 -10.19
C LEU A 116 -7.51 -11.73 -10.01
N ARG A 117 -8.25 -12.03 -11.09
CA ARG A 117 -9.20 -13.16 -11.14
C ARG A 117 -8.51 -14.51 -11.28
N GLY A 118 -7.21 -14.47 -11.59
CA GLY A 118 -6.39 -15.59 -12.03
C GLY A 118 -6.63 -16.78 -11.14
N GLY A 119 -7.07 -17.85 -11.79
CA GLY A 119 -7.38 -19.09 -11.14
C GLY A 119 -6.12 -19.74 -10.61
N ARG A 120 -6.20 -21.04 -10.51
CA ARG A 120 -5.38 -21.75 -9.56
C ARG A 120 -3.88 -21.83 -9.99
N GLU A 121 -3.58 -21.58 -11.28
CA GLU A 121 -2.25 -21.61 -11.95
C GLU A 121 -1.28 -20.46 -11.62
N VAL A 122 -1.68 -19.46 -10.83
CA VAL A 122 -0.78 -18.38 -10.37
C VAL A 122 -0.66 -18.40 -8.85
N VAL A 123 0.57 -18.24 -8.35
CA VAL A 123 0.84 -18.00 -6.93
C VAL A 123 1.38 -16.59 -6.72
N PRO A 124 1.09 -15.90 -5.62
CA PRO A 124 1.69 -14.62 -5.34
C PRO A 124 3.19 -14.65 -5.16
N THR A 125 3.77 -13.50 -5.48
CA THR A 125 5.19 -13.24 -5.38
C THR A 125 5.40 -11.86 -4.75
N PRO A 126 6.27 -11.74 -3.73
CA PRO A 126 6.94 -12.84 -3.04
C PRO A 126 5.95 -13.79 -2.34
N SER A 127 6.35 -15.04 -2.11
CA SER A 127 5.56 -15.96 -1.28
C SER A 127 5.56 -15.48 0.17
N LEU A 128 4.62 -15.97 0.99
CA LEU A 128 4.57 -15.63 2.42
C LEU A 128 5.89 -15.93 3.14
N ILE A 129 6.47 -17.11 2.91
CA ILE A 129 7.74 -17.51 3.51
C ILE A 129 8.88 -16.60 3.06
N SER A 130 8.94 -16.26 1.76
CA SER A 130 9.95 -15.34 1.25
C SER A 130 9.80 -13.95 1.85
N ALA A 131 8.57 -13.47 2.03
CA ALA A 131 8.31 -12.20 2.70
C ALA A 131 8.72 -12.24 4.18
N LEU A 132 8.32 -13.27 4.93
CA LEU A 132 8.70 -13.45 6.33
C LEU A 132 10.23 -13.52 6.52
N ARG A 133 10.93 -14.27 5.68
CA ARG A 133 12.39 -14.40 5.72
C ARG A 133 13.10 -13.12 5.31
N ASN A 134 12.81 -12.60 4.13
CA ASN A 134 13.57 -11.48 3.56
C ASN A 134 13.21 -10.15 4.23
N PHE A 135 11.92 -9.89 4.43
CA PHE A 135 11.45 -8.61 4.93
C PHE A 135 11.56 -8.54 6.45
N PHE A 136 11.03 -9.56 7.14
CA PHE A 136 10.87 -9.51 8.59
C PHE A 136 11.96 -10.26 9.37
N GLY A 137 12.70 -11.16 8.71
CA GLY A 137 13.89 -11.81 9.29
C GLY A 137 13.64 -13.19 9.90
N LEU A 138 12.63 -13.93 9.42
CA LEU A 138 12.31 -15.26 9.94
C LEU A 138 13.50 -16.21 9.80
N HIS A 139 13.87 -16.87 10.90
CA HIS A 139 15.00 -17.78 10.94
C HIS A 139 14.63 -19.16 10.36
N ASP A 140 15.63 -19.88 9.83
CA ASP A 140 15.41 -21.18 9.19
C ASP A 140 14.85 -22.24 10.18
N ALA A 141 15.05 -22.03 11.48
CA ALA A 141 14.51 -22.87 12.55
C ALA A 141 12.98 -22.90 12.60
N ASP A 142 12.32 -21.82 12.18
CA ASP A 142 10.85 -21.70 12.19
C ASP A 142 10.20 -22.17 10.88
N LEU A 143 11.00 -22.49 9.85
CA LEU A 143 10.48 -22.96 8.57
C LEU A 143 9.74 -24.31 8.72
N GLY A 144 10.10 -25.09 9.74
CA GLY A 144 9.41 -26.31 10.14
C GLY A 144 7.91 -26.11 10.42
N VAL A 145 7.50 -24.93 10.89
CA VAL A 145 6.07 -24.62 11.13
C VAL A 145 5.28 -24.59 9.82
N PHE A 146 5.95 -24.27 8.72
CA PHE A 146 5.41 -24.31 7.36
C PHE A 146 5.72 -25.64 6.64
N THR A 147 6.25 -26.64 7.33
CA THR A 147 6.39 -27.98 6.74
C THR A 147 5.06 -28.71 6.83
N HIS A 148 4.49 -28.94 5.65
CA HIS A 148 3.25 -29.67 5.49
C HIS A 148 3.56 -30.98 4.79
N SER A 149 3.04 -32.12 5.27
CA SER A 149 3.18 -33.43 4.61
C SER A 149 2.58 -33.48 3.19
N ASN A 150 1.99 -32.37 2.73
CA ASN A 150 1.45 -32.15 1.39
C ASN A 150 1.58 -30.67 0.93
N ILE A 151 2.65 -29.95 1.27
CA ILE A 151 3.15 -28.97 0.29
C ILE A 151 3.89 -29.80 -0.74
N SER A 152 3.13 -30.31 -1.71
CA SER A 152 3.76 -30.88 -2.90
C SER A 152 4.44 -29.73 -3.66
N LEU A 153 5.34 -30.07 -4.59
CA LEU A 153 4.78 -30.09 -5.92
C LEU A 153 4.00 -28.81 -6.20
N ALA A 154 2.69 -28.93 -5.93
CA ALA A 154 1.52 -28.09 -6.08
C ALA A 154 1.04 -27.21 -4.90
N GLU A 155 1.91 -26.52 -4.16
CA GLU A 155 1.73 -25.03 -4.16
C GLU A 155 1.73 -24.55 -5.64
N THR A 156 2.47 -25.26 -6.49
CA THR A 156 2.37 -25.28 -7.97
C THR A 156 1.01 -25.57 -8.63
N ARG A 157 -0.15 -25.74 -7.96
CA ARG A 157 -1.37 -25.76 -8.78
C ARG A 157 -2.55 -24.92 -8.36
N LEU A 158 -3.02 -24.74 -7.11
CA LEU A 158 -4.43 -24.27 -7.03
C LEU A 158 -4.98 -23.42 -5.84
N GLY A 159 -4.22 -22.50 -5.23
CA GLY A 159 -4.81 -21.39 -4.46
C GLY A 159 -4.77 -21.51 -2.93
N PHE A 160 -3.66 -21.05 -2.35
CA PHE A 160 -3.45 -20.65 -0.95
C PHE A 160 -4.28 -21.32 0.16
N SER A 161 -3.98 -22.56 0.43
CA SER A 161 -4.13 -23.10 1.78
C SER A 161 -2.78 -23.63 2.22
N THR A 162 -2.43 -23.43 3.48
CA THR A 162 -1.58 -24.37 4.20
C THR A 162 -2.40 -25.66 4.31
N SER A 163 -2.20 -26.59 3.39
CA SER A 163 -2.89 -27.88 3.42
C SER A 163 -2.16 -28.81 4.38
N HIS A 164 -2.72 -29.01 5.58
CA HIS A 164 -2.18 -29.93 6.57
C HIS A 164 -3.25 -30.97 6.97
N PRO A 165 -2.89 -32.25 7.16
CA PRO A 165 -3.80 -33.24 7.71
C PRO A 165 -4.41 -32.80 9.05
N ASP A 166 -3.55 -32.36 9.98
CA ASP A 166 -3.97 -31.69 11.22
C ASP A 166 -4.54 -30.28 10.92
N PRO A 167 -5.84 -30.03 11.17
CA PRO A 167 -6.47 -28.72 10.94
C PRO A 167 -5.82 -27.57 11.70
N SER A 168 -5.20 -27.81 12.86
CA SER A 168 -4.56 -26.75 13.66
C SER A 168 -3.42 -26.06 12.89
N ARG A 169 -2.72 -26.81 12.03
CA ARG A 169 -1.58 -26.37 11.21
C ARG A 169 -1.97 -25.69 9.89
N ARG A 170 -3.25 -25.43 9.68
CA ARG A 170 -3.77 -24.71 8.51
C ARG A 170 -3.77 -23.19 8.72
N ILE A 171 -2.58 -22.62 8.89
CA ILE A 171 -2.33 -21.19 9.16
C ILE A 171 -3.18 -20.24 8.30
N MET A 172 -3.19 -20.41 6.96
CA MET A 172 -3.92 -19.50 6.06
C MET A 172 -5.44 -19.60 6.20
N GLU A 173 -5.96 -20.77 6.58
CA GLU A 173 -7.39 -20.98 6.84
C GLU A 173 -7.79 -20.25 8.12
N HIS A 174 -7.04 -20.46 9.20
CA HIS A 174 -7.29 -19.80 10.48
C HIS A 174 -7.10 -18.28 10.41
N GLN A 175 -6.07 -17.81 9.72
CA GLN A 175 -5.87 -16.37 9.50
C GLN A 175 -7.07 -15.75 8.80
N ARG A 176 -7.59 -16.37 7.72
CA ARG A 176 -8.81 -15.87 7.05
C ARG A 176 -10.01 -15.87 7.97
N ARG A 177 -10.19 -16.92 8.77
CA ARG A 177 -11.28 -17.01 9.74
C ARG A 177 -11.19 -15.88 10.77
N ASP A 178 -10.00 -15.63 11.31
CA ASP A 178 -9.78 -14.52 12.25
C ASP A 178 -10.06 -13.17 11.62
N PHE A 179 -9.63 -12.95 10.38
CA PHE A 179 -9.89 -11.69 9.69
C PHE A 179 -11.38 -11.45 9.49
N VAL A 180 -12.15 -12.48 9.11
CA VAL A 180 -13.61 -12.37 8.99
C VAL A 180 -14.26 -12.15 10.35
N LEU A 181 -13.81 -12.85 11.38
CA LEU A 181 -14.40 -12.78 12.72
C LEU A 181 -14.14 -11.45 13.42
N TYR A 182 -12.91 -10.92 13.32
CA TYR A 182 -12.46 -9.79 14.12
C TYR A 182 -12.25 -8.51 13.31
N LEU A 183 -11.92 -8.59 12.03
CA LEU A 183 -11.64 -7.43 11.17
C LEU A 183 -12.76 -7.17 10.16
N GLN A 184 -13.96 -7.71 10.40
CA GLN A 184 -15.19 -7.38 9.68
C GLN A 184 -16.37 -7.35 10.65
N GLY A 185 -17.46 -6.68 10.23
CA GLY A 185 -18.72 -6.67 10.97
C GLY A 185 -18.58 -6.26 12.45
N PRO A 186 -19.32 -6.92 13.37
CA PRO A 186 -19.32 -6.56 14.80
C PRO A 186 -17.96 -6.63 15.50
N GLY A 187 -17.08 -7.57 15.09
CA GLY A 187 -15.74 -7.69 15.67
C GLY A 187 -14.90 -6.44 15.42
N LEU A 188 -14.99 -5.91 14.19
CA LEU A 188 -14.27 -4.70 13.80
C LEU A 188 -14.81 -3.46 14.52
N ASN A 189 -16.13 -3.36 14.71
CA ASN A 189 -16.75 -2.26 15.46
C ASN A 189 -16.17 -2.12 16.86
N THR A 190 -15.87 -3.24 17.54
CA THR A 190 -15.27 -3.22 18.88
C THR A 190 -13.86 -2.61 18.88
N ILE A 191 -13.04 -2.97 17.89
CA ILE A 191 -11.68 -2.43 17.72
C ILE A 191 -11.74 -0.93 17.39
N LEU A 192 -12.63 -0.54 16.48
CA LEU A 192 -12.73 0.86 16.05
C LEU A 192 -13.31 1.79 17.10
N ASN A 193 -14.29 1.32 17.88
CA ASN A 193 -14.78 2.04 19.06
C ASN A 193 -13.66 2.33 20.06
N ARG A 194 -12.67 1.43 20.18
CA ARG A 194 -11.48 1.67 21.00
C ARG A 194 -10.54 2.66 20.33
N PHE A 195 -10.26 2.46 19.04
CA PHE A 195 -9.41 3.34 18.25
C PHE A 195 -9.87 4.79 18.31
N ILE A 196 -11.16 5.07 18.08
CA ILE A 196 -11.73 6.42 18.13
C ILE A 196 -11.58 7.05 19.52
N ARG A 197 -11.84 6.29 20.59
CA ARG A 197 -11.63 6.77 21.96
C ARG A 197 -10.17 7.09 22.24
N ASN A 198 -9.26 6.24 21.76
CA ASN A 198 -7.82 6.48 21.89
C ASN A 198 -7.41 7.72 21.06
N LEU A 199 -7.93 7.89 19.85
CA LEU A 199 -7.67 9.04 18.98
C LEU A 199 -8.18 10.33 19.63
N LYS A 200 -9.39 10.31 20.20
CA LYS A 200 -9.96 11.40 20.97
C LYS A 200 -9.09 11.76 22.16
N GLN A 201 -8.61 10.75 22.90
CA GLN A 201 -7.71 10.97 24.03
C GLN A 201 -6.36 11.56 23.58
N GLU A 202 -5.73 11.02 22.54
CA GLU A 202 -4.46 11.53 22.02
C GLU A 202 -4.62 12.96 21.50
N MET A 203 -5.59 13.21 20.61
CA MET A 203 -5.74 14.50 19.93
C MET A 203 -6.34 15.60 20.82
N LEU A 204 -7.31 15.31 21.70
CA LEU A 204 -7.95 16.35 22.53
C LEU A 204 -7.33 16.49 23.91
N GLN A 205 -6.79 15.42 24.51
CA GLN A 205 -6.33 15.45 25.90
C GLN A 205 -4.82 15.49 26.06
N ARG A 206 -4.07 14.96 25.08
CA ARG A 206 -2.59 14.90 25.15
C ARG A 206 -1.88 15.91 24.27
N THR A 207 -2.56 16.48 23.28
CA THR A 207 -2.02 17.65 22.57
C THR A 207 -2.38 18.93 23.33
N ALA A 208 -1.55 19.97 23.17
CA ALA A 208 -1.84 21.31 23.68
C ALA A 208 -2.87 22.07 22.79
N ILE A 209 -3.61 21.37 21.91
CA ILE A 209 -4.56 22.00 20.99
C ILE A 209 -5.83 22.36 21.76
N ASN A 210 -6.01 23.67 21.93
CA ASN A 210 -7.16 24.30 22.57
C ASN A 210 -7.96 25.09 21.53
N ASP A 211 -8.75 26.07 21.96
CA ASP A 211 -9.57 26.90 21.08
C ASP A 211 -8.73 27.97 20.33
N ASP A 212 -7.46 28.16 20.72
CA ASP A 212 -6.51 29.03 20.05
C ASP A 212 -5.74 28.30 18.95
N TRP A 213 -5.33 29.06 17.92
CA TRP A 213 -4.51 28.53 16.84
C TRP A 213 -3.13 28.10 17.35
N THR A 214 -2.83 26.82 17.23
CA THR A 214 -1.53 26.23 17.54
C THR A 214 -0.83 25.80 16.26
N VAL A 215 0.47 26.08 16.13
CA VAL A 215 1.27 25.64 14.97
C VAL A 215 1.83 24.24 15.24
N ILE A 216 1.58 23.33 14.29
CA ILE A 216 2.22 22.02 14.22
C ILE A 216 3.24 22.06 13.08
N PRO A 217 4.54 21.84 13.35
CA PRO A 217 5.60 21.99 12.33
C PRO A 217 5.49 21.02 11.16
N ASP A 218 4.91 19.84 11.37
CA ASP A 218 4.79 18.82 10.34
C ASP A 218 3.49 18.00 10.47
N LEU A 219 2.55 18.25 9.57
CA LEU A 219 1.29 17.51 9.43
C LEU A 219 1.52 16.01 9.32
N TYR A 220 2.52 15.56 8.56
CA TYR A 220 2.74 14.14 8.34
C TYR A 220 3.10 13.46 9.64
N THR A 221 4.16 13.94 10.31
CA THR A 221 4.65 13.41 11.60
C THR A 221 3.59 13.45 12.69
N PHE A 222 2.77 14.51 12.72
CA PHE A 222 1.65 14.62 13.65
C PHE A 222 0.60 13.54 13.42
N VAL A 223 0.04 13.44 12.21
CA VAL A 223 -1.01 12.46 11.87
C VAL A 223 -0.49 11.04 12.05
N VAL A 224 0.70 10.76 11.52
CA VAL A 224 1.25 9.41 11.51
C VAL A 224 1.52 8.89 12.92
N THR A 225 2.03 9.74 13.81
CA THR A 225 2.32 9.37 15.21
C THR A 225 1.04 9.18 16.00
N THR A 226 0.09 10.12 15.88
CA THR A 226 -1.16 10.09 16.64
C THR A 226 -2.04 8.92 16.23
N VAL A 227 -2.27 8.72 14.92
CA VAL A 227 -3.09 7.61 14.42
C VAL A 227 -2.44 6.26 14.73
N PHE A 228 -1.13 6.11 14.51
CA PHE A 228 -0.40 4.87 14.81
C PHE A 228 -0.54 4.49 16.28
N ARG A 229 -0.27 5.44 17.18
CA ARG A 229 -0.37 5.19 18.62
C ARG A 229 -1.77 4.76 19.01
N SER A 230 -2.80 5.48 18.56
CA SER A 230 -4.19 5.19 18.92
C SER A 230 -4.65 3.81 18.44
N GLU A 231 -4.27 3.41 17.22
CA GLU A 231 -4.68 2.14 16.61
C GLU A 231 -3.86 0.96 17.17
N VAL A 232 -2.57 1.15 17.42
CA VAL A 232 -1.73 0.15 18.11
C VAL A 232 -2.26 -0.12 19.52
N GLU A 233 -2.62 0.90 20.30
CA GLU A 233 -3.24 0.67 21.62
C GLU A 233 -4.58 -0.05 21.52
N ALA A 234 -5.36 0.21 20.46
CA ALA A 234 -6.64 -0.46 20.25
C ALA A 234 -6.49 -1.96 19.95
N LEU A 235 -5.45 -2.32 19.19
CA LEU A 235 -5.17 -3.70 18.78
C LEU A 235 -4.34 -4.48 19.81
N TYR A 236 -3.25 -3.90 20.30
CA TYR A 236 -2.21 -4.56 21.12
C TYR A 236 -2.25 -4.17 22.60
N GLY A 237 -3.15 -3.26 22.99
CA GLY A 237 -3.31 -2.83 24.38
C GLY A 237 -2.38 -1.67 24.75
N LYS A 238 -2.71 -0.96 25.84
CA LYS A 238 -1.95 0.21 26.32
C LYS A 238 -0.55 -0.16 26.82
N HIS A 239 -0.38 -1.37 27.32
CA HIS A 239 0.88 -1.85 27.89
C HIS A 239 2.04 -1.87 26.90
N ILE A 240 1.76 -1.90 25.59
CA ILE A 240 2.80 -1.87 24.56
C ILE A 240 3.61 -0.57 24.59
N PHE A 241 2.99 0.58 24.78
CA PHE A 241 3.70 1.85 24.89
C PHE A 241 4.23 2.14 26.30
N THR A 242 3.66 1.51 27.34
CA THR A 242 4.26 1.53 28.68
C THR A 242 5.58 0.76 28.69
N THR A 243 5.63 -0.39 28.00
CA THR A 243 6.83 -1.24 27.93
C THR A 243 7.82 -0.73 26.89
N CYS A 244 7.33 -0.24 25.75
CA CYS A 244 8.14 0.20 24.61
C CYS A 244 7.76 1.63 24.20
N PRO A 245 8.18 2.67 24.95
CA PRO A 245 7.85 4.06 24.61
C PRO A 245 8.35 4.49 23.22
N SER A 246 9.46 3.93 22.75
CA SER A 246 10.06 4.20 21.44
C SER A 246 9.41 3.46 20.26
N LEU A 247 8.37 2.64 20.49
CA LEU A 247 7.81 1.75 19.46
C LEU A 247 7.41 2.50 18.18
N ASN A 248 6.86 3.71 18.31
CA ASN A 248 6.50 4.53 17.15
C ASN A 248 7.74 4.85 16.30
N GLU A 249 8.81 5.34 16.92
CA GLU A 249 10.06 5.63 16.22
C GLU A 249 10.69 4.37 15.63
N ASP A 250 10.71 3.26 16.38
CA ASP A 250 11.25 1.98 15.92
C ASP A 250 10.49 1.47 14.68
N PHE A 251 9.16 1.59 14.68
CA PHE A 251 8.32 1.21 13.54
C PHE A 251 8.61 2.06 12.31
N TRP A 252 8.63 3.39 12.45
CA TRP A 252 8.84 4.28 11.31
C TRP A 252 10.29 4.22 10.79
N ASN A 253 11.27 4.01 11.67
CA ASN A 253 12.64 3.70 11.27
C ASN A 253 12.73 2.41 10.46
N PHE A 254 12.04 1.34 10.89
CA PHE A 254 11.95 0.11 10.11
C PHE A 254 11.21 0.34 8.79
N TYR A 255 10.12 1.09 8.77
CA TYR A 255 9.39 1.45 7.57
C TYR A 255 10.26 2.21 6.55
N HIS A 256 11.07 3.17 7.01
CA HIS A 256 12.03 3.88 6.15
C HIS A 256 13.20 3.00 5.67
N ALA A 257 13.58 1.99 6.46
CA ALA A 257 14.61 1.02 6.11
C ALA A 257 14.10 -0.12 5.20
N PHE A 258 12.81 -0.41 5.26
CA PHE A 258 12.16 -1.52 4.55
C PHE A 258 12.48 -1.59 3.07
N PRO A 259 12.54 -0.47 2.32
CA PRO A 259 12.87 -0.53 0.90
C PRO A 259 14.26 -1.10 0.59
N ILE A 260 15.25 -0.90 1.46
CA ILE A 260 16.58 -1.52 1.32
C ILE A 260 16.54 -2.98 1.74
N ILE A 261 15.83 -3.28 2.83
CA ILE A 261 15.69 -4.66 3.35
C ILE A 261 14.99 -5.57 2.33
N SER A 262 13.98 -5.05 1.63
CA SER A 262 13.18 -5.81 0.66
C SER A 262 13.97 -6.25 -0.57
N LEU A 263 15.09 -5.58 -0.88
CA LEU A 263 16.03 -5.99 -1.92
C LEU A 263 16.82 -7.25 -1.53
N GLY A 264 16.82 -7.65 -0.25
CA GLY A 264 17.53 -8.84 0.22
C GLY A 264 19.06 -8.71 0.19
N LEU A 265 19.58 -7.48 0.23
CA LEU A 265 21.02 -7.22 0.21
C LEU A 265 21.71 -7.76 1.47
N PRO A 266 22.95 -8.28 1.40
CA PRO A 266 23.71 -8.66 2.59
C PRO A 266 23.74 -7.58 3.67
N ARG A 267 23.62 -7.97 4.94
CA ARG A 267 23.50 -7.03 6.09
C ARG A 267 24.61 -5.98 6.15
N TRP A 268 25.82 -6.34 5.76
CA TRP A 268 26.98 -5.44 5.77
C TRP A 268 26.89 -4.31 4.72
N LEU A 269 26.03 -4.44 3.70
CA LEU A 269 25.73 -3.38 2.72
C LEU A 269 24.71 -2.35 3.25
N SER A 270 24.03 -2.60 4.38
CA SER A 270 23.20 -1.57 5.01
C SER A 270 22.94 -1.92 6.48
N MET A 271 24.00 -1.86 7.28
CA MET A 271 23.90 -2.21 8.70
C MET A 271 22.86 -1.34 9.42
N SER A 272 22.70 -0.07 9.04
CA SER A 272 21.71 0.84 9.61
C SER A 272 20.27 0.35 9.34
N SER A 273 19.94 -0.04 8.12
CA SER A 273 18.61 -0.56 7.78
C SER A 273 18.29 -1.84 8.55
N TYR A 274 19.22 -2.79 8.59
CA TYR A 274 19.02 -4.04 9.32
C TYR A 274 18.95 -3.83 10.84
N ARG A 275 19.71 -2.88 11.40
CA ARG A 275 19.59 -2.49 12.81
C ARG A 275 18.22 -1.88 13.13
N ALA A 276 17.61 -1.15 12.21
CA ALA A 276 16.25 -0.63 12.41
C ALA A 276 15.24 -1.78 12.56
N ARG A 277 15.37 -2.84 11.74
CA ARG A 277 14.56 -4.07 11.90
C ARG A 277 14.82 -4.77 13.23
N ASP A 278 16.08 -4.91 13.62
CA ASP A 278 16.44 -5.58 14.88
C ASP A 278 15.89 -4.82 16.10
N ARG A 279 15.85 -3.48 16.07
CA ARG A 279 15.27 -2.66 17.14
C ARG A 279 13.78 -2.91 17.32
N ILE A 280 13.00 -2.85 16.24
CA ILE A 280 11.55 -3.09 16.35
C ILE A 280 11.26 -4.52 16.83
N LEU A 281 12.00 -5.54 16.35
CA LEU A 281 11.87 -6.91 16.85
C LEU A 281 12.15 -7.01 18.36
N LYS A 282 13.19 -6.30 18.85
CA LYS A 282 13.50 -6.23 20.27
C LYS A 282 12.37 -5.58 21.08
N SER A 283 11.77 -4.50 20.58
CA SER A 283 10.62 -3.85 21.22
C SER A 283 9.42 -4.80 21.30
N LEU A 284 9.10 -5.52 20.22
CA LEU A 284 8.01 -6.51 20.23
C LEU A 284 8.24 -7.65 21.23
N ARG A 285 9.49 -8.16 21.30
CA ARG A 285 9.86 -9.15 22.32
C ARG A 285 9.69 -8.62 23.74
N GLN A 286 10.18 -7.42 24.00
CA GLN A 286 10.09 -6.80 25.32
C GLN A 286 8.63 -6.66 25.76
N TRP A 287 7.75 -6.22 24.85
CA TRP A 287 6.32 -6.20 25.10
C TRP A 287 5.77 -7.59 25.42
N ARG A 288 5.98 -8.60 24.57
CA ARG A 288 5.44 -9.96 24.81
C ARG A 288 5.89 -10.55 26.13
N VAL A 289 7.19 -10.43 26.45
CA VAL A 289 7.75 -10.91 27.73
C VAL A 289 7.14 -10.17 28.92
N SER A 290 6.97 -8.85 28.81
CA SER A 290 6.33 -8.02 29.84
C SER A 290 4.86 -8.38 30.04
N CYS A 291 4.13 -8.62 28.95
CA CYS A 291 2.75 -9.11 29.00
C CYS A 291 2.65 -10.45 29.73
N GLN A 292 3.46 -11.44 29.33
CA GLN A 292 3.44 -12.77 29.93
C GLN A 292 3.80 -12.76 31.44
N ARG A 293 4.68 -11.84 31.87
CA ARG A 293 4.99 -11.62 33.30
C ARG A 293 3.83 -10.99 34.07
N THR A 294 3.04 -10.15 33.41
CA THR A 294 1.94 -9.41 34.04
C THR A 294 0.66 -10.23 34.10
N ARG A 295 0.33 -10.93 33.01
CA ARG A 295 -0.79 -11.86 32.92
C ARG A 295 -0.46 -12.90 31.86
N ARG A 296 -0.60 -14.18 32.20
CA ARG A 296 -0.36 -15.25 31.22
C ARG A 296 -1.42 -15.22 30.13
N LEU A 297 -1.04 -15.53 28.89
CA LEU A 297 -1.96 -15.55 27.76
C LEU A 297 -3.11 -16.58 27.90
N ASP A 298 -2.87 -17.66 28.67
CA ASP A 298 -3.83 -18.75 28.95
C ASP A 298 -4.77 -18.46 30.14
N ASP A 299 -4.71 -17.26 30.73
CA ASP A 299 -5.59 -16.85 31.83
C ASP A 299 -7.08 -16.93 31.42
N PRO A 300 -7.94 -17.65 32.17
CA PRO A 300 -9.36 -17.79 31.86
C PRO A 300 -10.11 -16.46 31.69
N ILE A 301 -9.70 -15.40 32.39
CA ILE A 301 -10.31 -14.06 32.29
C ILE A 301 -10.17 -13.51 30.86
N LEU A 302 -9.10 -13.88 30.16
CA LEU A 302 -8.87 -13.45 28.78
C LEU A 302 -9.84 -14.13 27.80
N GLN A 303 -10.34 -15.34 28.07
CA GLN A 303 -11.14 -16.10 27.09
C GLN A 303 -12.43 -15.38 26.67
N SER A 304 -13.13 -14.75 27.61
CA SER A 304 -14.37 -14.02 27.37
C SER A 304 -14.17 -12.53 27.10
N ALA A 305 -13.03 -11.95 27.49
CA ALA A 305 -12.76 -10.53 27.28
C ALA A 305 -12.58 -10.21 25.79
N GLU A 306 -13.21 -9.12 25.31
CA GLU A 306 -12.98 -8.61 23.95
C GLU A 306 -11.71 -7.74 23.86
N TYR A 307 -11.32 -7.13 24.97
CA TYR A 307 -10.13 -6.29 25.08
C TYR A 307 -9.50 -6.41 26.47
N ASP A 308 -8.18 -6.39 26.52
CA ASP A 308 -7.38 -6.35 27.72
C ASP A 308 -6.30 -5.25 27.61
N PRO A 309 -6.05 -4.43 28.66
CA PRO A 309 -5.02 -3.39 28.58
C PRO A 309 -3.59 -3.92 28.39
N VAL A 310 -3.30 -5.17 28.78
CA VAL A 310 -1.97 -5.78 28.69
C VAL A 310 -1.75 -6.40 27.31
N TRP A 311 -2.66 -7.28 26.91
CA TRP A 311 -2.55 -8.07 25.67
C TRP A 311 -3.34 -7.52 24.47
N GLY A 312 -4.19 -6.52 24.69
CA GLY A 312 -4.99 -5.89 23.66
C GLY A 312 -6.25 -6.66 23.28
N SER A 313 -6.61 -6.53 22.01
CA SER A 313 -7.80 -7.13 21.40
C SER A 313 -7.77 -8.65 21.45
N LYS A 314 -8.96 -9.26 21.46
CA LYS A 314 -9.11 -10.72 21.30
C LYS A 314 -8.45 -11.24 20.03
N TYR A 315 -8.50 -10.47 18.94
CA TYR A 315 -7.80 -10.77 17.69
C TYR A 315 -6.30 -11.00 17.89
N VAL A 316 -5.60 -10.05 18.52
CA VAL A 316 -4.14 -10.15 18.75
C VAL A 316 -3.83 -11.35 19.65
N ARG A 317 -4.62 -11.57 20.71
CA ARG A 317 -4.42 -12.71 21.61
C ARG A 317 -4.62 -14.06 20.92
N THR A 318 -5.68 -14.20 20.13
CA THR A 318 -5.93 -15.43 19.35
C THR A 318 -4.83 -15.68 18.32
N MET A 319 -4.37 -14.62 17.64
CA MET A 319 -3.27 -14.71 16.68
C MET A 319 -1.96 -15.16 17.35
N LEU A 320 -1.57 -14.53 18.46
CA LEU A 320 -0.35 -14.88 19.19
C LEU A 320 -0.42 -16.28 19.82
N GLY A 321 -1.54 -16.63 20.46
CA GLY A 321 -1.75 -17.95 21.04
C GLY A 321 -1.56 -19.04 19.98
N ARG A 322 -2.13 -18.83 18.79
CA ARG A 322 -1.94 -19.77 17.67
C ARG A 322 -0.49 -19.90 17.24
N PHE A 323 0.28 -18.83 17.15
CA PHE A 323 1.70 -18.95 16.76
C PHE A 323 2.50 -19.74 17.78
N LEU A 324 2.21 -19.57 19.08
CA LEU A 324 2.81 -20.38 20.13
C LEU A 324 2.39 -21.86 20.00
N ASP A 325 1.09 -22.13 19.82
CA ASP A 325 0.56 -23.50 19.68
C ASP A 325 1.11 -24.23 18.44
N LEU A 326 1.42 -23.47 17.38
CA LEU A 326 2.04 -24.00 16.16
C LEU A 326 3.53 -24.34 16.34
N GLY A 327 4.15 -23.95 17.45
CA GLY A 327 5.54 -24.22 17.76
C GLY A 327 6.53 -23.26 17.10
N PHE A 328 6.12 -22.02 16.80
CA PHE A 328 7.10 -20.98 16.49
C PHE A 328 8.04 -20.78 17.69
N SER A 329 9.32 -20.57 17.40
CA SER A 329 10.26 -20.07 18.40
C SER A 329 9.85 -18.66 18.84
N GLU A 330 10.42 -18.19 19.96
CA GLU A 330 10.22 -16.81 20.40
C GLU A 330 10.61 -15.80 19.30
N ASP A 331 11.70 -16.06 18.55
CA ASP A 331 12.15 -15.22 17.43
C ASP A 331 11.15 -15.25 16.28
N GLY A 332 10.59 -16.43 16.01
CA GLY A 332 9.55 -16.64 15.02
C GLY A 332 8.28 -15.85 15.33
N VAL A 333 7.80 -15.90 16.58
CA VAL A 333 6.60 -15.15 17.01
C VAL A 333 6.82 -13.65 16.85
N ASP A 334 7.96 -13.11 17.30
CA ASP A 334 8.29 -11.69 17.15
C ASP A 334 8.36 -11.26 15.68
N THR A 335 8.92 -12.12 14.82
CA THR A 335 9.02 -11.87 13.39
C THR A 335 7.66 -11.83 12.71
N VAL A 336 6.81 -12.83 12.97
CA VAL A 336 5.47 -12.88 12.36
C VAL A 336 4.64 -11.71 12.88
N MET A 337 4.74 -11.38 14.17
CA MET A 337 4.09 -10.20 14.75
C MET A 337 4.53 -8.90 14.06
N LEU A 338 5.82 -8.71 13.79
CA LEU A 338 6.32 -7.56 13.01
C LEU A 338 5.69 -7.54 11.61
N GLY A 339 5.56 -8.70 10.97
CA GLY A 339 4.88 -8.84 9.68
C GLY A 339 3.44 -8.31 9.72
N PHE A 340 2.67 -8.73 10.73
CA PHE A 340 1.29 -8.25 10.95
C PHE A 340 1.24 -6.76 11.24
N LEU A 341 2.08 -6.25 12.15
CA LEU A 341 2.19 -4.84 12.47
C LEU A 341 2.47 -4.00 11.21
N PHE A 342 3.43 -4.44 10.40
CA PHE A 342 3.82 -3.75 9.18
C PHE A 342 2.68 -3.69 8.16
N VAL A 343 2.03 -4.82 7.85
CA VAL A 343 0.97 -4.85 6.83
C VAL A 343 -0.30 -4.10 7.26
N THR A 344 -0.56 -4.00 8.57
CA THR A 344 -1.71 -3.24 9.10
C THR A 344 -1.52 -1.72 8.92
N PHE A 345 -0.32 -1.19 9.23
CA PHE A 345 -0.14 0.26 9.38
C PHE A 345 0.61 0.93 8.22
N ALA A 346 1.53 0.24 7.54
CA ALA A 346 2.46 0.85 6.57
C ALA A 346 1.78 1.52 5.36
N ASN A 347 0.53 1.16 5.06
CA ASN A 347 -0.26 1.76 3.98
C ASN A 347 -1.38 2.66 4.50
N THR A 348 -2.08 2.19 5.54
CA THR A 348 -3.28 2.83 6.08
C THR A 348 -2.98 4.21 6.66
N ILE A 349 -1.93 4.33 7.46
CA ILE A 349 -1.65 5.56 8.20
C ILE A 349 -1.17 6.69 7.29
N PRO A 350 -0.22 6.47 6.37
CA PRO A 350 0.15 7.52 5.44
C PRO A 350 -1.00 7.90 4.49
N ALA A 351 -1.93 6.98 4.17
CA ALA A 351 -3.15 7.32 3.44
C ALA A 351 -4.03 8.33 4.20
N VAL A 352 -4.10 8.25 5.53
CA VAL A 352 -4.77 9.26 6.37
C VAL A 352 -4.12 10.62 6.17
N ALA A 353 -2.79 10.70 6.27
CA ALA A 353 -2.06 11.95 6.13
C ALA A 353 -2.28 12.58 4.75
N TRP A 354 -2.22 11.80 3.67
CA TRP A 354 -2.51 12.29 2.31
C TRP A 354 -3.95 12.74 2.14
N MET A 355 -4.92 11.99 2.66
CA MET A 355 -6.33 12.35 2.53
C MET A 355 -6.64 13.67 3.25
N ILE A 356 -6.12 13.84 4.48
CA ILE A 356 -6.21 15.12 5.20
C ILE A 356 -5.54 16.23 4.38
N PHE A 357 -4.31 16.00 3.91
CA PHE A 357 -3.58 16.99 3.14
C PHE A 357 -4.34 17.48 1.90
N HIS A 358 -4.92 16.59 1.09
CA HIS A 358 -5.70 16.98 -0.09
C HIS A 358 -6.96 17.78 0.25
N LEU A 359 -7.59 17.47 1.39
CA LEU A 359 -8.71 18.27 1.89
C LEU A 359 -8.26 19.68 2.27
N LEU A 360 -7.12 19.83 2.93
CA LEU A 360 -6.60 21.14 3.36
C LEU A 360 -6.13 22.05 2.20
N LEU A 361 -6.03 21.52 0.98
CA LEU A 361 -5.70 22.32 -0.20
C LEU A 361 -6.90 23.07 -0.78
N ASP A 362 -8.11 22.73 -0.36
CA ASP A 362 -9.36 23.27 -0.89
C ASP A 362 -10.47 23.34 0.18
N ASP A 363 -10.67 24.53 0.75
CA ASP A 363 -11.68 24.77 1.79
C ASP A 363 -13.11 24.48 1.29
N ASP A 364 -13.40 24.64 -0.01
CA ASP A 364 -14.72 24.32 -0.58
C ASP A 364 -15.01 22.81 -0.47
N ILE A 365 -14.01 21.98 -0.75
CA ILE A 365 -14.13 20.53 -0.60
C ILE A 365 -14.35 20.15 0.87
N VAL A 366 -13.65 20.81 1.80
CA VAL A 366 -13.85 20.59 3.25
C VAL A 366 -15.30 20.88 3.65
N GLU A 367 -15.86 22.01 3.21
CA GLU A 367 -17.25 22.36 3.52
C GLU A 367 -18.26 21.43 2.86
N ARG A 368 -18.00 20.97 1.62
CA ARG A 368 -18.86 19.99 0.96
C ARG A 368 -18.86 18.64 1.67
N VAL A 369 -17.69 18.17 2.11
CA VAL A 369 -17.58 16.94 2.92
C VAL A 369 -18.27 17.12 4.27
N ARG A 370 -18.12 18.27 4.93
CA ARG A 370 -18.85 18.58 6.18
C ARG A 370 -20.36 18.59 5.97
N ALA A 371 -20.84 19.17 4.87
CA ALA A 371 -22.25 19.18 4.52
C ALA A 371 -22.79 17.77 4.22
N GLU A 372 -22.00 16.94 3.53
CA GLU A 372 -22.29 15.52 3.29
C GLU A 372 -22.45 14.76 4.63
N LEU A 373 -21.55 15.02 5.59
CA LEU A 373 -21.55 14.39 6.92
C LEU A 373 -22.57 14.98 7.91
N SER A 374 -23.20 16.13 7.61
CA SER A 374 -24.11 16.81 8.54
C SER A 374 -25.33 15.98 8.99
N LYS A 375 -25.70 14.96 8.19
CA LYS A 375 -26.80 14.04 8.49
C LYS A 375 -26.36 12.76 9.21
N THR A 376 -25.05 12.53 9.29
CA THR A 376 -24.49 11.41 10.02
C THR A 376 -24.54 11.75 11.51
N SER A 377 -25.29 10.97 12.28
CA SER A 377 -25.36 11.14 13.73
C SER A 377 -24.00 10.80 14.32
N LEU A 378 -23.18 11.82 14.51
CA LEU A 378 -22.05 11.77 15.41
C LEU A 378 -22.65 11.72 16.80
N ASP A 379 -22.83 10.51 17.34
CA ASP A 379 -23.21 10.39 18.73
C ASP A 379 -22.19 11.19 19.59
N GLY A 380 -22.57 11.65 20.78
CA GLY A 380 -21.65 12.38 21.66
C GLY A 380 -20.34 11.61 22.01
N SER A 381 -20.24 10.34 21.59
CA SER A 381 -19.04 9.52 21.68
C SER A 381 -18.03 9.79 20.56
N GLY A 382 -18.47 10.35 19.43
CA GLY A 382 -17.68 10.56 18.21
C GLY A 382 -17.58 9.31 17.33
N PHE A 383 -18.46 8.32 17.54
CA PHE A 383 -18.51 7.11 16.73
C PHE A 383 -19.30 7.36 15.45
N ILE A 384 -18.76 6.89 14.32
CA ILE A 384 -19.46 6.87 13.05
C ILE A 384 -19.52 5.42 12.61
N SER A 385 -20.73 4.92 12.39
CA SER A 385 -20.89 3.56 11.88
C SER A 385 -20.43 3.50 10.42
N MET A 386 -20.03 2.31 9.97
CA MET A 386 -19.66 2.13 8.58
C MET A 386 -20.81 2.36 7.61
N ASP A 387 -22.00 1.99 8.03
CA ASP A 387 -23.20 2.18 7.23
C ASP A 387 -23.38 3.68 6.98
N ASP A 388 -23.08 4.53 7.97
CA ASP A 388 -23.13 5.98 7.79
C ASP A 388 -22.05 6.52 6.84
N LEU A 389 -20.85 5.91 6.81
CA LEU A 389 -19.75 6.33 5.94
C LEU A 389 -19.82 5.74 4.52
N GLU A 390 -20.50 4.62 4.34
CA GLU A 390 -20.58 3.92 3.05
C GLU A 390 -21.37 4.72 2.02
N TYR A 391 -22.39 5.46 2.47
CA TYR A 391 -23.27 6.24 1.61
C TYR A 391 -22.83 7.69 1.37
N GLN A 392 -21.58 8.03 1.69
CA GLN A 392 -21.01 9.37 1.48
C GLN A 392 -20.19 9.40 0.17
N PRO A 393 -20.80 9.72 -0.99
CA PRO A 393 -20.14 9.61 -2.29
C PRO A 393 -18.86 10.44 -2.40
N LEU A 394 -18.85 11.72 -1.99
CA LEU A 394 -17.70 12.60 -2.12
C LEU A 394 -16.54 12.12 -1.25
N LEU A 395 -16.79 11.83 0.04
CA LEU A 395 -15.81 11.26 0.94
C LEU A 395 -15.19 9.96 0.39
N ASN A 396 -16.01 9.05 -0.14
CA ASN A 396 -15.52 7.81 -0.72
C ASN A 396 -14.77 8.02 -2.05
N SER A 397 -15.10 9.06 -2.82
CA SER A 397 -14.36 9.43 -4.03
C SER A 397 -12.98 9.98 -3.68
N ILE A 398 -12.90 10.87 -2.70
CA ILE A 398 -11.65 11.42 -2.14
C ILE A 398 -10.76 10.30 -1.60
N TYR A 399 -11.33 9.35 -0.86
CA TYR A 399 -10.63 8.16 -0.40
C TYR A 399 -10.02 7.36 -1.58
N ARG A 400 -10.83 7.07 -2.60
CA ARG A 400 -10.37 6.29 -3.77
C ARG A 400 -9.29 7.00 -4.57
N GLU A 401 -9.41 8.32 -4.72
CA GLU A 401 -8.42 9.15 -5.40
C GLU A 401 -7.12 9.24 -4.60
N THR A 402 -7.21 9.35 -3.28
CA THR A 402 -6.05 9.29 -2.38
C THR A 402 -5.31 7.96 -2.57
N LEU A 403 -6.01 6.83 -2.56
CA LEU A 403 -5.37 5.53 -2.77
C LEU A 403 -4.79 5.38 -4.18
N ARG A 404 -5.46 5.93 -5.21
CA ARG A 404 -4.97 5.87 -6.61
C ARG A 404 -3.62 6.56 -6.76
N LEU A 405 -3.44 7.71 -6.11
CA LEU A 405 -2.23 8.53 -6.24
C LEU A 405 -1.12 8.15 -5.26
N HIS A 406 -1.45 7.75 -4.04
CA HIS A 406 -0.47 7.70 -2.94
C HIS A 406 -0.23 6.31 -2.36
N ILE A 407 -0.93 5.28 -2.87
CA ILE A 407 -0.76 3.89 -2.42
C ILE A 407 -0.27 3.01 -3.57
N ALA A 408 1.04 2.77 -3.58
CA ALA A 408 1.72 1.95 -4.55
C ALA A 408 1.78 0.49 -4.09
N SER A 409 0.61 -0.15 -4.00
CA SER A 409 0.53 -1.60 -3.82
C SER A 409 1.02 -2.32 -5.08
N SER A 410 2.20 -2.94 -5.04
CA SER A 410 2.56 -3.94 -6.04
C SER A 410 1.98 -5.29 -5.70
N VAL A 411 1.10 -5.74 -6.57
CA VAL A 411 0.62 -7.10 -6.54
C VAL A 411 1.47 -7.91 -7.51
N GLY A 412 2.07 -8.98 -6.99
CA GLY A 412 2.81 -9.94 -7.79
C GLY A 412 2.04 -11.24 -7.98
N ARG A 413 2.20 -11.86 -9.16
CA ARG A 413 1.86 -13.25 -9.46
C ARG A 413 3.04 -13.96 -10.08
N LYS A 414 3.19 -15.25 -9.84
CA LYS A 414 4.18 -16.13 -10.43
C LYS A 414 3.42 -17.33 -11.01
N PRO A 415 3.39 -17.47 -12.34
CA PRO A 415 2.80 -18.63 -13.00
C PRO A 415 3.49 -19.92 -12.56
N THR A 416 2.73 -20.98 -12.31
CA THR A 416 3.32 -22.31 -12.01
C THR A 416 3.60 -23.08 -13.30
N VAL A 417 2.86 -22.75 -14.36
CA VAL A 417 3.02 -23.25 -15.73
C VAL A 417 3.13 -22.07 -16.69
N LYS A 418 3.59 -22.32 -17.92
CA LYS A 418 3.54 -21.32 -18.99
C LYS A 418 2.07 -21.01 -19.30
N MET A 419 1.72 -19.74 -19.48
CA MET A 419 0.35 -19.29 -19.71
C MET A 419 0.25 -18.25 -20.82
N CYS A 420 -0.92 -18.18 -21.46
CA CYS A 420 -1.25 -17.15 -22.43
C CYS A 420 -2.24 -16.15 -21.82
N ALA A 421 -1.79 -14.92 -21.64
CA ALA A 421 -2.57 -13.82 -21.10
C ALA A 421 -3.45 -13.16 -22.18
N PRO A 422 -4.50 -12.41 -21.78
CA PRO A 422 -5.31 -11.62 -22.71
C PRO A 422 -4.46 -10.75 -23.64
N GLY A 423 -4.87 -10.70 -24.91
CA GLY A 423 -4.08 -10.06 -25.97
C GLY A 423 -3.06 -11.00 -26.64
N GLY A 424 -3.06 -12.28 -26.29
CA GLY A 424 -2.21 -13.29 -26.95
C GLY A 424 -0.76 -13.24 -26.49
N TRP A 425 -0.49 -12.88 -25.23
CA TRP A 425 0.87 -12.73 -24.69
C TRP A 425 1.29 -13.92 -23.83
N GLU A 426 2.52 -14.39 -23.99
CA GLU A 426 3.06 -15.52 -23.25
C GLU A 426 3.74 -15.08 -21.94
N PHE A 427 3.32 -15.62 -20.80
CA PHE A 427 4.10 -15.57 -19.56
C PHE A 427 4.74 -16.93 -19.28
N GLY A 428 6.07 -16.94 -19.12
CA GLY A 428 6.80 -18.15 -18.78
C GLY A 428 6.54 -18.64 -17.35
N ALA A 429 6.63 -19.96 -17.17
CA ALA A 429 6.52 -20.60 -15.85
C ALA A 429 7.61 -20.07 -14.89
N ASN A 430 7.24 -19.92 -13.62
CA ASN A 430 8.10 -19.52 -12.51
C ASN A 430 8.77 -18.14 -12.63
N ILE A 431 8.31 -17.28 -13.54
CA ILE A 431 8.80 -15.91 -13.67
C ILE A 431 7.82 -14.96 -12.98
N PRO A 432 8.26 -14.11 -12.04
CA PRO A 432 7.41 -13.11 -11.42
C PRO A 432 6.77 -12.17 -12.45
N ILE A 433 5.49 -11.88 -12.28
CA ILE A 433 4.70 -10.88 -12.99
C ILE A 433 4.28 -9.85 -11.94
N LEU A 434 4.68 -8.60 -12.13
CA LEU A 434 4.35 -7.48 -11.27
C LEU A 434 3.37 -6.54 -11.99
N PHE A 435 2.44 -5.97 -11.23
CA PHE A 435 1.54 -4.94 -11.74
C PHE A 435 1.31 -3.91 -10.62
N PRO A 436 2.09 -2.83 -10.58
CA PRO A 436 1.96 -1.79 -9.56
C PRO A 436 0.63 -1.03 -9.72
N SER A 437 -0.18 -0.96 -8.67
CA SER A 437 -1.48 -0.25 -8.69
C SER A 437 -1.35 1.22 -9.06
N TRP A 438 -0.36 1.89 -8.48
CA TRP A 438 -0.06 3.29 -8.75
C TRP A 438 0.25 3.55 -10.22
N LEU A 439 1.02 2.67 -10.87
CA LEU A 439 1.37 2.83 -12.28
C LEU A 439 0.13 2.73 -13.18
N SER A 440 -0.77 1.77 -12.88
CA SER A 440 -2.08 1.69 -13.54
C SER A 440 -2.97 2.89 -13.24
N GLY A 441 -2.80 3.50 -12.06
CA GLY A 441 -3.41 4.77 -11.67
C GLY A 441 -3.01 5.94 -12.57
N LEU A 442 -1.84 5.89 -13.21
CA LEU A 442 -1.32 6.95 -14.08
C LEU A 442 -1.63 6.75 -15.58
N ASP A 443 -2.46 5.78 -15.93
CA ASP A 443 -2.82 5.53 -17.32
C ASP A 443 -3.80 6.59 -17.88
N ASN A 444 -3.26 7.63 -18.52
CA ASN A 444 -4.05 8.71 -19.15
C ASN A 444 -4.88 8.28 -20.37
N SER A 445 -4.73 7.04 -20.84
CA SER A 445 -5.63 6.48 -21.86
C SER A 445 -6.93 5.96 -21.25
N PHE A 446 -6.90 5.59 -19.96
CA PHE A 446 -8.01 5.00 -19.24
C PHE A 446 -8.72 5.99 -18.31
N TRP A 447 -7.97 6.70 -17.47
CA TRP A 447 -8.55 7.59 -16.46
C TRP A 447 -9.09 8.86 -17.10
N ASN A 448 -10.27 9.29 -16.63
CA ASN A 448 -10.88 10.55 -17.05
C ASN A 448 -10.00 11.71 -16.60
N THR A 449 -9.72 12.64 -17.51
CA THR A 449 -8.91 13.84 -17.24
C THR A 449 -9.71 15.15 -17.39
N GLY A 450 -11.04 15.08 -17.47
CA GLY A 450 -11.90 16.23 -17.74
C GLY A 450 -11.74 16.76 -19.17
N GLY A 451 -12.12 18.02 -19.37
CA GLY A 451 -12.05 18.71 -20.67
C GLY A 451 -10.61 19.03 -21.12
N CYS A 452 -10.47 19.43 -22.39
CA CYS A 452 -9.20 19.94 -22.93
C CYS A 452 -9.09 21.44 -22.66
N LEU A 453 -7.93 21.89 -22.17
CA LEU A 453 -7.70 23.32 -21.90
C LEU A 453 -7.33 24.09 -23.19
N PRO A 454 -7.65 25.39 -23.29
CA PRO A 454 -7.34 26.21 -24.48
C PRO A 454 -5.85 26.27 -24.89
N GLY A 455 -4.92 25.97 -23.98
CA GLY A 455 -3.47 25.91 -24.23
C GLY A 455 -2.90 24.50 -24.45
N GLY A 456 -3.76 23.50 -24.63
CA GLY A 456 -3.38 22.09 -24.61
C GLY A 456 -3.30 21.52 -23.19
N GLY A 457 -3.35 20.20 -23.09
CA GLY A 457 -3.41 19.48 -21.81
C GLY A 457 -4.83 19.26 -21.30
N SER A 458 -4.93 18.51 -20.21
CA SER A 458 -6.19 18.12 -19.60
C SER A 458 -6.49 18.93 -18.36
N GLN A 459 -7.77 19.17 -18.08
CA GLN A 459 -8.24 19.87 -16.88
C GLN A 459 -7.76 19.21 -15.58
N TYR A 460 -7.80 17.88 -15.52
CA TYR A 460 -7.41 17.08 -14.36
C TYR A 460 -6.43 15.97 -14.79
N PRO A 461 -5.14 16.30 -14.98
CA PRO A 461 -4.10 15.31 -15.30
C PRO A 461 -4.14 14.12 -14.32
N VAL A 462 -3.76 12.94 -14.80
CA VAL A 462 -3.83 11.69 -14.00
C VAL A 462 -2.92 11.69 -12.78
N ASP A 463 -1.88 12.51 -12.73
CA ASP A 463 -1.00 12.69 -11.59
C ASP A 463 -1.43 13.83 -10.65
N THR A 464 -2.58 14.47 -10.90
CA THR A 464 -3.18 15.46 -10.02
C THR A 464 -4.35 14.86 -9.23
N PHE A 465 -4.56 15.37 -8.02
CA PHE A 465 -5.68 14.97 -7.18
C PHE A 465 -6.97 15.61 -7.71
N TRP A 466 -7.97 14.78 -8.01
CA TRP A 466 -9.31 15.22 -8.41
C TRP A 466 -10.36 14.58 -7.49
N PRO A 467 -10.92 15.33 -6.53
CA PRO A 467 -11.80 14.77 -5.49
C PRO A 467 -13.03 14.06 -6.07
N GLU A 468 -13.58 14.53 -7.20
CA GLU A 468 -14.77 13.95 -7.81
C GLU A 468 -14.50 12.90 -8.89
N ARG A 469 -13.24 12.45 -9.08
CA ARG A 469 -12.89 11.53 -10.18
C ARG A 469 -13.75 10.27 -10.19
N PHE A 470 -14.15 9.75 -9.03
CA PHE A 470 -14.96 8.53 -8.92
C PHE A 470 -16.47 8.80 -8.90
N LEU A 471 -16.91 10.03 -9.14
CA LEU A 471 -18.32 10.43 -9.12
C LEU A 471 -18.91 10.56 -10.51
N GLN A 472 -20.05 9.91 -10.70
CA GLN A 472 -20.94 10.14 -11.85
C GLN A 472 -22.06 11.08 -11.42
N TYR A 473 -22.09 12.27 -12.02
CA TYR A 473 -23.19 13.22 -11.87
C TYR A 473 -24.28 12.95 -12.91
N PRO A 474 -25.57 13.08 -12.57
CA PRO A 474 -26.68 12.85 -13.49
C PRO A 474 -26.66 13.79 -14.70
N ASN A 475 -26.27 15.05 -14.47
CA ASN A 475 -26.28 16.11 -15.48
C ASN A 475 -24.95 16.25 -16.23
N GLU A 476 -23.95 15.43 -15.90
CA GLU A 476 -22.65 15.43 -16.56
C GLU A 476 -22.32 14.02 -17.07
N PRO A 477 -22.80 13.63 -18.27
CA PRO A 477 -22.60 12.28 -18.79
C PRO A 477 -21.12 11.94 -19.03
N LEU A 478 -20.22 12.93 -19.04
CA LEU A 478 -18.78 12.74 -19.16
C LEU A 478 -18.05 12.61 -17.81
N SER A 479 -18.72 12.84 -16.67
CA SER A 479 -18.15 12.60 -15.34
C SER A 479 -17.93 11.11 -15.07
N GLY A 480 -17.26 10.79 -13.97
CA GLY A 480 -16.86 9.43 -13.59
C GLY A 480 -15.40 9.11 -13.93
N PRO A 481 -14.91 7.93 -13.48
CA PRO A 481 -13.48 7.65 -13.42
C PRO A 481 -12.86 7.28 -14.75
N THR A 482 -13.66 6.76 -15.70
CA THR A 482 -13.18 6.28 -16.98
C THR A 482 -13.36 7.34 -18.07
N ARG A 483 -12.37 7.43 -18.95
CA ARG A 483 -12.45 8.25 -20.14
C ARG A 483 -13.51 7.67 -21.08
N LYS A 484 -14.48 8.50 -21.47
CA LYS A 484 -15.55 8.13 -22.42
C LYS A 484 -15.14 8.57 -23.83
N GLY A 485 -15.42 7.74 -24.84
CA GLY A 485 -15.04 8.01 -26.23
C GLY A 485 -16.02 8.96 -26.93
N HIS A 486 -15.65 10.24 -27.07
CA HIS A 486 -16.01 11.23 -28.11
C HIS A 486 -15.37 12.60 -27.72
N PRO A 487 -15.15 13.54 -28.66
CA PRO A 487 -13.89 14.27 -28.82
C PRO A 487 -13.89 15.69 -28.21
N SER A 488 -12.68 16.18 -27.93
CA SER A 488 -12.26 17.59 -27.93
C SER A 488 -13.35 18.67 -27.77
N HIS A 489 -14.08 18.69 -26.67
CA HIS A 489 -14.55 19.98 -26.18
C HIS A 489 -13.31 20.70 -25.63
N GLN A 490 -12.73 21.56 -26.45
CA GLN A 490 -11.97 22.68 -25.91
C GLN A 490 -12.92 23.38 -24.95
N MET A 491 -12.58 23.39 -23.67
CA MET A 491 -13.36 24.17 -22.72
C MET A 491 -13.31 25.62 -23.19
N PRO A 492 -14.44 26.36 -23.16
CA PRO A 492 -14.39 27.81 -23.26
C PRO A 492 -13.39 28.34 -22.22
N ALA A 493 -12.86 29.55 -22.39
CA ALA A 493 -11.89 30.14 -21.47
C ALA A 493 -12.36 30.26 -19.99
N GLY A 494 -13.58 29.82 -19.64
CA GLY A 494 -14.11 29.76 -18.29
C GLY A 494 -13.84 28.40 -17.61
N ARG A 495 -13.39 28.46 -16.35
CA ARG A 495 -13.38 27.31 -15.42
C ARG A 495 -14.79 26.72 -15.34
N VAL A 496 -14.92 25.40 -15.36
CA VAL A 496 -16.15 24.73 -14.87
C VAL A 496 -16.42 25.28 -13.46
N PRO A 497 -17.64 25.75 -13.15
CA PRO A 497 -17.95 26.24 -11.82
C PRO A 497 -17.60 25.17 -10.77
N PRO A 498 -17.05 25.55 -9.61
CA PRO A 498 -16.89 24.60 -8.51
C PRO A 498 -18.25 23.99 -8.18
N ARG A 499 -18.25 22.69 -7.91
CA ARG A 499 -19.48 21.97 -7.56
C ARG A 499 -19.92 22.35 -6.15
N SER A 500 -21.21 22.41 -5.93
CA SER A 500 -21.81 22.68 -4.63
C SER A 500 -22.17 21.40 -3.88
N ALA A 501 -22.41 21.51 -2.57
CA ALA A 501 -22.94 20.40 -1.77
C ALA A 501 -24.31 19.91 -2.27
N SER A 502 -25.09 20.75 -2.98
CA SER A 502 -26.34 20.32 -3.63
C SER A 502 -26.09 19.42 -4.83
N ASP A 503 -25.05 19.68 -5.63
CA ASP A 503 -24.71 18.87 -6.81
C ASP A 503 -24.29 17.45 -6.39
N ASP A 504 -23.56 17.35 -5.27
CA ASP A 504 -23.08 16.08 -4.73
C ASP A 504 -24.20 15.15 -4.25
N ARG A 505 -25.39 15.69 -3.88
CA ARG A 505 -26.54 14.87 -3.47
C ARG A 505 -27.03 13.93 -4.58
N GLY A 506 -26.83 14.31 -5.85
CA GLY A 506 -27.17 13.50 -7.01
C GLY A 506 -26.03 12.58 -7.48
N ALA A 507 -24.82 12.76 -6.95
CA ALA A 507 -23.64 12.06 -7.42
C ALA A 507 -23.64 10.59 -7.00
N LYS A 508 -23.22 9.71 -7.91
CA LYS A 508 -23.09 8.27 -7.65
C LYS A 508 -21.63 7.85 -7.72
N LEU A 509 -21.19 7.16 -6.68
CA LEU A 509 -19.85 6.56 -6.66
C LEU A 509 -19.75 5.44 -7.71
N VAL A 510 -18.76 5.52 -8.59
CA VAL A 510 -18.52 4.53 -9.64
C VAL A 510 -17.35 3.63 -9.27
N THR A 511 -17.62 2.33 -9.19
CA THR A 511 -16.64 1.30 -8.80
C THR A 511 -16.53 0.15 -9.81
N LYS A 512 -17.45 0.11 -10.78
CA LYS A 512 -17.48 -0.90 -11.85
C LYS A 512 -16.62 -0.44 -13.04
N GLY A 513 -15.99 -1.38 -13.74
CA GLY A 513 -15.19 -1.11 -14.95
C GLY A 513 -13.75 -0.67 -14.69
N ILE A 514 -13.31 -0.61 -13.42
CA ILE A 514 -11.97 -0.13 -13.03
C ILE A 514 -11.06 -1.23 -12.47
N GLN A 515 -11.48 -2.51 -12.45
CA GLN A 515 -10.79 -3.59 -11.73
C GLN A 515 -9.36 -3.91 -12.25
N GLY A 516 -9.04 -3.51 -13.48
CA GLY A 516 -7.70 -3.65 -14.06
C GLY A 516 -6.79 -2.43 -13.86
N HIS A 517 -7.33 -1.35 -13.28
CA HIS A 517 -6.65 -0.05 -13.14
C HIS A 517 -6.67 0.49 -11.71
N TRP A 518 -7.66 0.09 -10.91
CA TRP A 518 -7.80 0.44 -9.50
C TRP A 518 -7.90 -0.83 -8.65
N PHE A 519 -6.81 -1.17 -7.97
CA PHE A 519 -6.70 -2.37 -7.14
C PHE A 519 -5.73 -2.16 -5.96
N PRO A 520 -5.88 -1.09 -5.16
CA PRO A 520 -4.96 -0.81 -4.04
C PRO A 520 -4.95 -1.92 -2.99
N PHE A 521 -6.00 -2.73 -2.90
CA PHE A 521 -6.12 -3.91 -2.03
C PHE A 521 -5.85 -5.24 -2.76
N GLY A 522 -5.38 -5.20 -4.00
CA GLY A 522 -5.27 -6.35 -4.88
C GLY A 522 -6.64 -6.94 -5.27
N GLY A 523 -6.70 -8.26 -5.46
CA GLY A 523 -7.88 -8.94 -5.96
C GLY A 523 -7.78 -10.45 -5.93
N GLY A 524 -8.93 -11.12 -6.10
CA GLY A 524 -9.06 -12.57 -6.00
C GLY A 524 -8.75 -13.10 -4.60
N ALA A 525 -8.22 -14.31 -4.53
CA ALA A 525 -7.89 -14.99 -3.27
C ALA A 525 -6.74 -14.33 -2.47
N SER A 526 -6.00 -13.40 -3.07
CA SER A 526 -4.93 -12.63 -2.42
C SER A 526 -5.34 -11.18 -2.13
N ARG A 527 -6.63 -10.86 -2.15
CA ARG A 527 -7.13 -9.53 -1.76
C ARG A 527 -6.79 -9.28 -0.30
N CYS A 528 -6.47 -8.02 0.03
CA CYS A 528 -6.14 -7.61 1.40
C CYS A 528 -7.28 -8.01 2.36
N PRO A 529 -7.00 -8.86 3.36
CA PRO A 529 -8.03 -9.28 4.31
C PRO A 529 -8.37 -8.17 5.32
N GLY A 530 -7.48 -7.20 5.52
CA GLY A 530 -7.67 -6.05 6.39
C GLY A 530 -8.30 -4.83 5.70
N GLU A 531 -8.87 -4.96 4.50
CA GLU A 531 -9.43 -3.84 3.74
C GLU A 531 -10.51 -3.08 4.53
N ALA A 532 -11.39 -3.80 5.23
CA ALA A 532 -12.45 -3.18 6.02
C ALA A 532 -11.90 -2.35 7.18
N LEU A 533 -10.89 -2.86 7.90
CA LEU A 533 -10.16 -2.12 8.93
C LEU A 533 -9.47 -0.90 8.32
N ALA A 534 -8.69 -1.08 7.25
CA ALA A 534 -7.95 0.02 6.63
C ALA A 534 -8.87 1.16 6.15
N LYS A 535 -9.96 0.83 5.45
CA LYS A 535 -10.96 1.82 5.02
C LYS A 535 -11.53 2.59 6.22
N GLN A 536 -11.87 1.88 7.29
CA GLN A 536 -12.45 2.48 8.49
C GLN A 536 -11.47 3.39 9.21
N THR A 537 -10.25 2.93 9.45
CA THR A 537 -9.21 3.75 10.06
C THR A 537 -8.99 5.03 9.27
N ILE A 538 -8.94 4.97 7.94
CA ILE A 538 -8.73 6.16 7.09
C ILE A 538 -9.91 7.13 7.19
N LEU A 539 -11.12 6.66 6.91
CA LEU A 539 -12.29 7.53 6.87
C LEU A 539 -12.59 8.12 8.25
N THR A 540 -12.60 7.30 9.29
CA THR A 540 -12.89 7.74 10.65
C THR A 540 -11.86 8.73 11.15
N SER A 541 -10.56 8.54 10.87
CA SER A 541 -9.54 9.52 11.26
C SER A 541 -9.77 10.87 10.59
N VAL A 542 -10.07 10.87 9.28
CA VAL A 542 -10.33 12.09 8.52
C VAL A 542 -11.57 12.79 9.06
N VAL A 543 -12.69 12.08 9.22
CA VAL A 543 -13.92 12.68 9.74
C VAL A 543 -13.72 13.20 11.16
N PHE A 544 -13.00 12.47 12.01
CA PHE A 544 -12.67 12.92 13.35
C PHE A 544 -11.94 14.27 13.32
N VAL A 545 -10.94 14.42 12.45
CA VAL A 545 -10.21 15.70 12.28
C VAL A 545 -11.14 16.80 11.78
N LEU A 546 -11.92 16.56 10.72
CA LEU A 546 -12.81 17.56 10.11
C LEU A 546 -13.93 18.03 11.06
N HIS A 547 -14.40 17.13 11.92
CA HIS A 547 -15.45 17.42 12.88
C HIS A 547 -14.93 18.21 14.09
N ASN A 548 -13.79 17.79 14.66
CA ASN A 548 -13.32 18.33 15.94
C ASN A 548 -12.36 19.52 15.81
N PHE A 549 -11.80 19.78 14.62
CA PHE A 549 -10.76 20.79 14.44
C PHE A 549 -10.99 21.69 13.22
N ASP A 550 -10.57 22.94 13.36
CA ASP A 550 -10.23 23.80 12.23
C ASP A 550 -8.74 23.63 11.97
N VAL A 551 -8.37 23.31 10.72
CA VAL A 551 -6.99 23.05 10.32
C VAL A 551 -6.70 23.83 9.05
N GLN A 552 -5.55 24.51 9.00
CA GLN A 552 -5.14 25.29 7.83
C GLN A 552 -3.65 25.13 7.58
N LEU A 553 -3.26 25.05 6.31
CA LEU A 553 -1.85 25.07 5.89
C LEU A 553 -1.24 26.44 6.19
N CYS A 554 -0.06 26.48 6.79
CA CYS A 554 0.64 27.74 7.03
C CYS A 554 1.14 28.39 5.73
N ALA A 555 1.48 27.57 4.72
CA ALA A 555 1.94 28.01 3.41
C ALA A 555 1.30 27.16 2.29
N PRO A 556 0.04 27.42 1.90
CA PRO A 556 -0.70 26.60 0.94
C PRO A 556 0.00 26.45 -0.42
N ASP A 557 0.63 27.50 -0.94
CA ASP A 557 1.29 27.48 -2.26
C ASP A 557 2.56 26.63 -2.27
N GLU A 558 3.33 26.65 -1.18
CA GLU A 558 4.49 25.75 -1.02
C GLU A 558 4.03 24.32 -0.76
N ALA A 559 2.95 24.15 0.01
CA ALA A 559 2.34 22.85 0.27
C ALA A 559 1.86 22.18 -1.03
N ARG A 560 1.27 22.90 -2.00
CA ARG A 560 0.88 22.33 -3.31
C ARG A 560 2.03 21.67 -4.08
N LYS A 561 3.29 22.00 -3.77
CA LYS A 561 4.49 21.47 -4.43
C LYS A 561 5.02 20.18 -3.79
N ILE A 562 4.38 19.68 -2.74
CA ILE A 562 4.78 18.46 -2.06
C ILE A 562 4.67 17.28 -3.02
N GLY A 563 5.77 16.58 -3.19
CA GLY A 563 5.82 15.32 -3.91
C GLY A 563 5.61 14.12 -2.99
N SER A 564 5.04 13.07 -3.58
CA SER A 564 5.26 11.70 -3.13
C SER A 564 6.56 11.23 -3.78
N HIS A 565 7.71 11.34 -3.11
CA HIS A 565 8.93 10.72 -3.65
C HIS A 565 8.77 9.21 -3.54
N HIS A 566 8.55 8.53 -4.66
CA HIS A 566 8.52 7.08 -4.73
C HIS A 566 9.95 6.55 -4.54
N ARG A 567 10.34 6.35 -3.27
CA ARG A 567 11.73 6.07 -2.91
C ARG A 567 12.22 4.71 -3.41
N VAL A 568 11.34 3.71 -3.61
CA VAL A 568 11.65 2.37 -4.16
C VAL A 568 10.44 1.71 -4.85
N LEU A 569 10.72 0.92 -5.89
CA LEU A 569 9.83 0.03 -6.64
C LEU A 569 9.48 -1.26 -5.85
N PRO A 570 8.20 -1.69 -5.79
CA PRO A 570 6.97 -0.92 -5.79
C PRO A 570 6.16 -1.30 -4.53
N PHE A 571 6.60 -0.86 -3.35
CA PHE A 571 5.91 -1.18 -2.10
C PHE A 571 5.59 0.09 -1.32
N GLY A 572 4.37 0.14 -0.80
CA GLY A 572 3.98 1.02 0.29
C GLY A 572 3.13 2.22 -0.10
N SER A 573 2.61 2.90 0.92
CA SER A 573 2.29 4.31 0.81
C SER A 573 3.56 5.14 0.84
N HIS A 574 3.48 6.41 0.49
CA HIS A 574 4.63 7.30 0.44
C HIS A 574 4.50 8.40 1.48
N ALA A 575 5.59 8.74 2.16
CA ALA A 575 5.62 9.90 3.04
C ALA A 575 5.69 11.19 2.23
N PHE A 576 5.36 12.32 2.85
CA PHE A 576 5.65 13.63 2.26
C PHE A 576 7.16 13.77 2.01
N ASP A 577 7.53 14.48 0.95
CA ASP A 577 8.93 14.74 0.64
C ASP A 577 9.60 15.71 1.63
N ARG A 578 8.81 16.52 2.32
CA ARG A 578 9.24 17.54 3.27
C ARG A 578 8.18 17.80 4.35
N PRO A 579 8.55 18.45 5.47
CA PRO A 579 7.60 18.89 6.50
C PRO A 579 6.55 19.86 5.96
N VAL A 580 5.33 19.77 6.51
CA VAL A 580 4.19 20.61 6.10
C VAL A 580 3.59 21.28 7.34
N PRO A 581 3.97 22.54 7.61
CA PRO A 581 3.45 23.25 8.78
C PRO A 581 1.96 23.54 8.61
N ILE A 582 1.19 23.24 9.64
CA ILE A 582 -0.23 23.58 9.76
C ILE A 582 -0.45 24.42 11.01
N ARG A 583 -1.53 25.21 11.01
CA ARG A 583 -2.15 25.69 12.23
C ARG A 583 -3.43 24.90 12.49
N ILE A 584 -3.69 24.58 13.74
CA ILE A 584 -4.83 23.78 14.19
C ILE A 584 -5.42 24.37 15.47
N ARG A 585 -6.74 24.34 15.61
CA ARG A 585 -7.47 24.64 16.84
C ARG A 585 -8.69 23.75 16.96
N ARG A 586 -9.24 23.62 18.17
CA ARG A 586 -10.54 22.98 18.37
C ARG A 586 -11.63 23.75 17.64
N ARG A 587 -12.52 23.01 17.00
CA ARG A 587 -13.67 23.60 16.30
C ARG A 587 -14.76 23.93 17.31
N LEU A 588 -15.29 25.14 17.23
CA LEU A 588 -16.52 25.51 17.92
C LEU A 588 -17.70 24.91 17.15
N LEU A 589 -18.30 23.86 17.70
CA LEU A 589 -19.56 23.32 17.21
C LEU A 589 -20.67 24.26 17.71
N LEU A 590 -21.25 25.06 16.81
CA LEU A 590 -22.38 25.94 17.09
C LEU A 590 -23.69 25.17 17.18
#